data_AF-A0A7J4LP68-F1
#
_entry.id   AF-A0A7J4LP68-F1
#
_cell.length_a   1.000
_cell.length_b   1.000
_cell.length_c   1.000
_cell.angle_alpha   90.00
_cell.angle_beta   90.00
_cell.angle_gamma   90.00
#
_symmetry.space_group_name_H-M   'P 1'
#
loop_
_entity.id
_entity.type
_entity.pdbx_description
1 polymer ?
#
loop_
_entity_poly.entity_id
_entity_poly.type
_entity_poly.pdbx_seq_one_letter_code
_entity_poly.pdbx_strand_id
1 'polypeptide(L)'
;MMPGMGRNFNPRKMQAMMKQFGIDVNEIANVEQVIIRTPEKDIVFDRPDVSIMDVRGAKTYQIAGAPREVPRQQQVPDADVKLVAEQTGASEEAARAALLESKGDLAEAILKLKK
;
A
#
# COMPACT_ATOMS: atom_id res chain seq x y z
N MET A 1 -32.94 -7.25 -3.60
CA MET A 1 -33.49 -5.95 -3.14
C MET A 1 -34.47 -6.24 -2.01
N MET A 2 -34.22 -5.74 -0.79
CA MET A 2 -35.14 -5.89 0.34
C MET A 2 -36.03 -4.62 0.44
N PRO A 3 -37.37 -4.74 0.44
CA PRO A 3 -38.29 -3.61 0.55
C PRO A 3 -38.49 -3.18 2.01
N GLY A 4 -38.40 -1.86 2.29
CA GLY A 4 -38.78 -1.28 3.59
C GLY A 4 -37.85 -0.23 4.18
N MET A 5 -36.67 0.02 3.60
CA MET A 5 -35.71 0.98 4.17
C MET A 5 -35.97 2.42 3.69
N GLY A 6 -37.15 2.94 4.04
CA GLY A 6 -37.49 4.35 3.88
C GLY A 6 -36.73 5.20 4.90
N ARG A 7 -35.80 6.02 4.38
CA ARG A 7 -35.51 7.41 4.79
C ARG A 7 -36.12 7.84 6.15
N ASN A 8 -35.39 7.63 7.26
CA ASN A 8 -35.34 8.52 8.46
C ASN A 8 -34.56 7.89 9.65
N PHE A 9 -33.43 7.22 9.40
CA PHE A 9 -32.61 6.74 10.51
C PHE A 9 -31.84 7.89 11.16
N ASN A 10 -32.24 8.27 12.37
CA ASN A 10 -31.59 9.33 13.16
C ASN A 10 -30.14 8.89 13.50
N PRO A 11 -29.10 9.61 13.02
CA PRO A 11 -27.69 9.19 13.14
C PRO A 11 -27.26 8.87 14.58
N ARG A 12 -27.80 9.62 15.54
CA ARG A 12 -27.53 9.45 16.98
C ARG A 12 -28.09 8.14 17.55
N LYS A 13 -29.25 7.70 17.06
CA LYS A 13 -29.84 6.40 17.47
C LYS A 13 -29.05 5.23 16.90
N MET A 14 -28.50 5.39 15.70
CA MET A 14 -27.67 4.37 15.06
C MET A 14 -26.31 4.22 15.76
N GLN A 15 -25.65 5.32 16.12
CA GLN A 15 -24.42 5.28 16.93
C GLN A 15 -24.66 4.66 18.31
N ALA A 16 -25.76 5.00 18.98
CA ALA A 16 -26.11 4.41 20.28
C ALA A 16 -26.36 2.89 20.18
N MET A 17 -27.04 2.46 19.11
CA MET A 17 -27.27 1.05 18.82
C MET A 17 -25.96 0.32 18.48
N MET A 18 -25.09 0.88 17.64
CA MET A 18 -23.78 0.31 17.28
C MET A 18 -22.88 0.11 18.51
N LYS A 19 -22.84 1.09 19.41
CA LYS A 19 -22.11 0.99 20.69
C LYS A 19 -22.66 -0.12 21.60
N GLN A 20 -23.99 -0.32 21.64
CA GLN A 20 -24.59 -1.43 22.40
C GLN A 20 -24.20 -2.81 21.86
N PHE A 21 -23.90 -2.92 20.56
CA PHE A 21 -23.39 -4.14 19.93
C PHE A 21 -21.86 -4.29 20.03
N GLY A 22 -21.17 -3.38 20.72
CA GLY A 22 -19.71 -3.39 20.87
C GLY A 22 -18.97 -3.03 19.58
N ILE A 23 -19.61 -2.23 18.71
CA ILE A 23 -19.03 -1.71 17.48
C ILE A 23 -18.66 -0.25 17.73
N ASP A 24 -17.38 0.03 17.90
CA ASP A 24 -16.86 1.40 18.01
C ASP A 24 -16.32 1.88 16.66
N VAL A 25 -16.89 2.97 16.15
CA VAL A 25 -16.44 3.65 14.93
C VAL A 25 -15.78 4.97 15.33
N ASN A 26 -14.52 5.15 14.94
CA ASN A 26 -13.77 6.37 15.19
C ASN A 26 -13.15 6.87 13.88
N GLU A 27 -13.08 8.19 13.71
CA GLU A 27 -12.35 8.82 12.62
C GLU A 27 -10.90 9.07 13.03
N ILE A 28 -9.96 8.85 12.10
CA ILE A 28 -8.56 9.21 12.29
C ILE A 28 -8.37 10.62 11.74
N ALA A 29 -8.11 11.58 12.63
CA ALA A 29 -7.91 12.97 12.23
C ALA A 29 -6.56 13.18 11.54
N ASN A 30 -6.52 14.10 10.58
CA ASN A 30 -5.30 14.60 9.94
C ASN A 30 -4.41 13.50 9.31
N VAL A 31 -5.03 12.53 8.63
CA VAL A 31 -4.27 11.51 7.90
C VAL A 31 -3.53 12.18 6.75
N GLU A 32 -2.20 12.09 6.76
CA GLU A 32 -1.37 12.66 5.69
C GLU A 32 -1.36 11.76 4.44
N GLN A 33 -1.27 10.45 4.64
CA GLN A 33 -1.15 9.50 3.55
C GLN A 33 -1.59 8.09 3.95
N VAL A 34 -2.17 7.35 3.00
CA VAL A 34 -2.31 5.88 3.06
C VAL A 34 -1.65 5.27 1.84
N ILE A 35 -0.82 4.26 2.05
CA ILE A 35 -0.19 3.48 0.98
C ILE A 35 -0.64 2.02 1.11
N ILE A 36 -1.37 1.54 0.10
CA ILE A 36 -1.68 0.11 -0.04
C ILE A 36 -0.65 -0.49 -0.99
N ARG A 37 0.28 -1.27 -0.45
CA ARG A 37 1.33 -1.92 -1.24
C ARG A 37 0.83 -3.25 -1.78
N THR A 38 0.97 -3.45 -3.09
CA THR A 38 0.73 -4.73 -3.76
C THR A 38 2.02 -5.24 -4.40
N PRO A 39 2.08 -6.49 -4.89
CA PRO A 39 3.27 -6.98 -5.60
C PRO A 39 3.66 -6.13 -6.82
N GLU A 40 2.69 -5.56 -7.54
CA GLU A 40 2.91 -4.87 -8.82
C GLU A 40 2.97 -3.34 -8.67
N LYS A 41 2.17 -2.79 -7.76
CA LYS A 41 1.98 -1.34 -7.62
C LYS A 41 1.62 -0.94 -6.20
N ASP A 42 1.87 0.32 -5.90
CA ASP A 42 1.37 0.99 -4.71
C ASP A 42 0.14 1.82 -5.09
N ILE A 43 -0.92 1.70 -4.30
CA ILE A 43 -2.10 2.57 -4.39
C ILE A 43 -1.95 3.61 -3.29
N VAL A 44 -1.70 4.85 -3.67
CA VAL A 44 -1.38 5.95 -2.76
C VAL A 44 -2.56 6.92 -2.67
N PHE A 45 -3.01 7.18 -1.46
CA PHE A 45 -4.00 8.21 -1.15
C PHE A 45 -3.28 9.35 -0.43
N ASP A 46 -3.29 10.55 -1.01
CA ASP A 46 -2.75 11.74 -0.37
C ASP A 46 -3.90 12.47 0.37
N ARG A 47 -3.77 12.62 1.69
CA ARG A 47 -4.80 13.15 2.60
C ARG A 47 -6.20 12.49 2.50
N PRO A 48 -6.32 11.16 2.67
CA PRO A 48 -7.62 10.49 2.69
C PRO A 48 -8.40 10.72 3.99
N ASP A 49 -9.71 10.56 3.92
CA ASP A 49 -10.55 10.36 5.10
C ASP A 49 -10.48 8.89 5.53
N VAL A 50 -10.10 8.63 6.78
CA VAL A 50 -9.98 7.27 7.31
C VAL A 50 -10.83 7.10 8.56
N SER A 51 -11.68 6.07 8.57
CA SER A 51 -12.39 5.63 9.77
C SER A 51 -12.01 4.20 10.13
N ILE A 52 -12.02 3.91 11.43
CA ILE A 52 -11.74 2.60 11.99
C ILE A 52 -12.98 2.11 12.73
N MET A 53 -13.39 0.88 12.42
CA MET A 53 -14.40 0.13 13.13
C MET A 53 -13.74 -1.04 13.86
N ASP A 54 -13.88 -1.12 15.19
CA ASP A 54 -13.43 -2.27 15.99
C ASP A 54 -14.63 -3.15 16.33
N VAL A 55 -14.60 -4.41 15.90
CA VAL A 55 -15.60 -5.42 16.24
C VAL A 55 -14.88 -6.57 16.94
N ARG A 56 -14.99 -6.63 18.27
CA ARG A 56 -14.40 -7.71 19.10
C ARG A 56 -12.90 -7.96 18.84
N GLY A 57 -12.14 -6.90 18.61
CA GLY A 57 -10.69 -6.96 18.34
C GLY A 57 -10.32 -7.07 16.85
N ALA A 58 -11.29 -7.23 15.96
CA ALA A 58 -11.09 -7.13 14.53
C ALA A 58 -11.28 -5.68 14.07
N LYS A 59 -10.18 -5.03 13.69
CA LYS A 59 -10.18 -3.65 13.19
C LYS A 59 -10.40 -3.62 11.68
N THR A 60 -11.44 -2.93 11.25
CA THR A 60 -11.74 -2.65 9.85
C THR A 60 -11.48 -1.18 9.58
N TYR A 61 -10.72 -0.86 8.54
CA TYR A 61 -10.45 0.52 8.12
C TYR A 61 -11.25 0.82 6.85
N GLN A 62 -11.95 1.95 6.84
CA GLN A 62 -12.54 2.51 5.62
C GLN A 62 -11.71 3.71 5.20
N ILE A 63 -11.30 3.71 3.94
CA ILE A 63 -10.47 4.76 3.35
C ILE A 63 -11.29 5.39 2.21
N ALA A 64 -11.54 6.69 2.29
CA ALA A 64 -12.20 7.46 1.24
C ALA A 64 -11.26 8.54 0.72
N GLY A 65 -11.14 8.66 -0.60
CA GLY A 65 -10.26 9.62 -1.25
C GLY A 65 -10.00 9.25 -2.71
N ALA A 66 -9.23 10.09 -3.40
CA ALA A 66 -8.80 9.84 -4.78
C ALA A 66 -7.41 9.15 -4.77
N PRO A 67 -7.31 7.87 -5.11
CA PRO A 67 -6.03 7.20 -5.19
C PRO A 67 -5.27 7.54 -6.46
N ARG A 68 -3.93 7.48 -6.39
CA ARG A 68 -3.04 7.34 -7.55
C ARG A 68 -2.32 6.01 -7.49
N GLU A 69 -2.13 5.40 -8.65
CA GLU A 69 -1.35 4.17 -8.77
C GLU A 69 0.09 4.51 -9.13
N VAL A 70 1.03 3.92 -8.39
CA VAL A 70 2.46 4.06 -8.62
C VAL A 70 3.03 2.67 -8.89
N PRO A 71 3.68 2.41 -10.03
CA PRO A 71 4.40 1.16 -10.23
C PRO A 71 5.36 0.94 -9.07
N ARG A 72 5.41 -0.29 -8.54
CA ARG A 72 6.28 -0.56 -7.41
C ARG A 72 7.72 -0.34 -7.85
N GLN A 73 8.39 0.66 -7.27
CA GLN A 73 9.81 0.82 -7.47
C GLN A 73 10.47 -0.40 -6.86
N GLN A 74 11.04 -1.24 -7.72
CA GLN A 74 11.77 -2.40 -7.29
C GLN A 74 12.98 -1.90 -6.50
N GLN A 75 12.95 -2.10 -5.18
CA GLN A 75 14.07 -1.74 -4.33
C GLN A 75 15.21 -2.68 -4.68
N VAL A 76 16.21 -2.17 -5.37
CA VAL A 76 17.48 -2.86 -5.56
C VAL A 76 18.35 -2.52 -4.36
N PRO A 77 18.69 -3.49 -3.49
CA PRO A 77 19.60 -3.27 -2.39
C PRO A 77 20.95 -2.79 -2.89
N ASP A 78 21.56 -1.79 -2.25
CA ASP A 78 22.88 -1.29 -2.65
C ASP A 78 23.96 -2.38 -2.56
N ALA A 79 23.78 -3.36 -1.67
CA ALA A 79 24.63 -4.54 -1.59
C ALA A 79 24.62 -5.36 -2.89
N ASP A 80 23.46 -5.54 -3.51
CA ASP A 80 23.31 -6.29 -4.76
C ASP A 80 23.89 -5.48 -5.93
N VAL A 81 23.69 -4.16 -5.94
CA VAL A 81 24.32 -3.26 -6.92
C VAL A 81 25.83 -3.38 -6.88
N LYS A 82 26.42 -3.33 -5.68
CA LYS A 82 27.87 -3.47 -5.50
C LYS A 82 28.37 -4.83 -5.95
N LEU A 83 27.67 -5.90 -5.59
CA LEU A 83 28.05 -7.25 -6.00
C LEU A 83 28.05 -7.38 -7.53
N VAL A 84 27.01 -6.89 -8.20
CA VAL A 84 26.93 -6.92 -9.67
C VAL A 84 28.03 -6.05 -10.29
N ALA A 85 28.28 -4.85 -9.77
CA ALA A 85 29.35 -3.97 -10.24
C ALA A 85 30.74 -4.62 -10.09
N GLU A 86 31.05 -5.19 -8.92
CA GLU A 86 32.31 -5.90 -8.66
C GLU A 86 32.50 -7.12 -9.57
N GLN A 87 31.43 -7.88 -9.83
CA GLN A 87 31.50 -9.09 -10.66
C GLN A 87 31.59 -8.80 -12.16
N THR A 88 31.06 -7.66 -12.61
CA THR A 88 30.94 -7.31 -14.04
C THR A 88 31.93 -6.23 -14.48
N GLY A 89 32.48 -5.46 -13.55
CA GLY A 89 33.29 -4.26 -13.83
C GLY A 89 32.48 -3.05 -14.30
N ALA A 90 31.14 -3.14 -14.31
CA ALA A 90 30.26 -2.04 -14.70
C ALA A 90 30.15 -0.98 -13.60
N SER A 91 29.68 0.22 -13.96
CA SER A 91 29.36 1.27 -12.98
C SER A 91 28.18 0.86 -12.10
N GLU A 92 28.08 1.41 -10.88
CA GLU A 92 26.94 1.16 -9.98
C GLU A 92 25.60 1.54 -10.65
N GLU A 93 25.58 2.58 -11.49
CA GLU A 93 24.40 2.97 -12.25
C GLU A 93 23.98 1.87 -13.25
N ALA A 94 24.93 1.31 -14.01
CA ALA A 94 24.66 0.24 -14.96
C ALA A 94 24.26 -1.07 -14.25
N ALA A 95 24.90 -1.38 -13.12
CA ALA A 95 24.55 -2.52 -12.27
C ALA A 95 23.12 -2.39 -11.72
N ARG A 96 22.75 -1.20 -11.24
CA ARG A 96 21.40 -0.91 -10.74
C ARG A 96 20.36 -1.00 -11.85
N ALA A 97 20.65 -0.48 -13.05
CA ALA A 97 19.76 -0.61 -14.20
C ALA A 97 19.57 -2.09 -14.60
N ALA A 98 20.64 -2.87 -14.66
CA ALA A 98 20.57 -4.30 -14.97
C ALA A 98 19.72 -5.07 -13.93
N LEU A 99 19.87 -4.77 -12.63
CA LEU A 99 19.08 -5.37 -11.57
C LEU A 99 17.60 -4.97 -11.64
N LEU A 100 17.28 -3.72 -12.01
CA LEU A 100 15.90 -3.30 -12.23
C LEU A 100 15.27 -4.04 -13.41
N GLU A 101 15.99 -4.19 -14.52
CA GLU A 101 15.51 -4.90 -15.70
C GLU A 101 15.35 -6.40 -15.46
N SER A 102 16.26 -7.01 -14.70
CA SER A 102 16.22 -8.42 -14.30
C SER A 102 15.30 -8.68 -13.11
N LYS A 103 14.48 -7.70 -12.71
CA LYS A 103 13.57 -7.80 -11.57
C LYS A 103 14.23 -8.32 -10.28
N GLY A 104 15.45 -7.86 -10.01
CA GLY A 104 16.24 -8.23 -8.83
C GLY A 104 16.96 -9.59 -8.93
N ASP A 105 16.92 -10.28 -10.07
CA ASP A 105 17.73 -11.48 -10.28
C ASP A 105 19.20 -11.11 -10.51
N LEU A 106 20.06 -11.42 -9.52
CA LEU A 106 21.48 -11.11 -9.57
C LEU A 106 22.20 -11.90 -10.68
N ALA A 107 21.86 -13.17 -10.88
CA ALA A 107 22.55 -14.01 -11.86
C ALA A 107 22.23 -13.52 -13.28
N GLU A 108 20.96 -13.22 -13.54
CA GLU A 108 20.53 -12.65 -14.83
C GLU A 108 21.17 -11.28 -15.07
N ALA A 109 21.22 -10.41 -14.05
CA ALA A 109 21.87 -9.10 -14.15
C ALA A 109 23.38 -9.20 -14.46
N ILE A 110 24.11 -10.13 -13.82
CA ILE A 110 25.54 -10.36 -14.08
C ILE A 110 25.76 -10.90 -15.49
N LEU A 111 24.97 -11.89 -15.92
CA LEU A 111 25.07 -12.47 -17.26
C LEU A 111 24.78 -11.43 -18.36
N LYS A 112 23.86 -10.50 -18.10
CA LYS A 112 23.49 -9.44 -19.03
C LYS A 112 24.61 -8.41 -19.23
N LEU A 113 25.35 -8.09 -18.18
CA LEU A 113 26.45 -7.12 -18.23
C LEU A 113 27.81 -7.72 -18.66
N LYS A 114 27.98 -9.04 -18.61
CA LYS A 114 29.20 -9.73 -19.08
C LYS A 114 29.21 -10.05 -20.58
N LYS A 115 28.14 -9.73 -21.30
CA LYS A 115 28.11 -9.81 -22.77
C LYS A 115 28.81 -8.61 -23.38
#